data_AF-F1LH86-F1
#
_entry.id   AF-F1LH86-F1
#
_cell.length_a   1.000
_cell.length_b   1.000
_cell.length_c   1.000
_cell.angle_alpha   90.00
_cell.angle_beta   90.00
_cell.angle_gamma   90.00
#
_symmetry.space_group_name_H-M   'P 1'
#
loop_
_entity.id
_entity.type
_entity.pdbx_description
1 polymer ?
#
loop_
_entity_poly.entity_id
_entity_poly.type
_entity_poly.pdbx_seq_one_letter_code
_entity_poly.pdbx_strand_id
1 'polypeptide(L)'
;MSIVGVASKASIAGRVTATCRFLPPLISHRFASSARVQVKPYKLHNVESGPNAEVTVTRDDALNIYTRMQTIRRLEAAAGNLYKEQKIRGFCHLYAGEEACAVGIKSAMEPNDAIITSYRCHGWTYLCGPSVVPVLCELTGRMNGNVHGKG
;
A
#
# COMPACT_ATOMS: atom_id res chain seq x y z
N MET A 1 49.60 15.76 1.63
CA MET A 1 50.37 16.88 2.21
C MET A 1 49.40 17.78 2.95
N SER A 2 49.44 17.70 4.27
CA SER A 2 48.65 18.49 5.20
C SER A 2 49.08 19.96 5.18
N ILE A 3 48.15 20.89 5.36
CA ILE A 3 48.46 22.24 5.82
C ILE A 3 47.51 22.58 6.98
N VAL A 4 48.12 22.57 8.17
CA VAL A 4 47.70 23.16 9.44
C VAL A 4 47.61 24.68 9.22
N GLY A 5 46.59 25.46 9.58
CA GLY A 5 45.84 25.59 10.82
C GLY A 5 46.22 26.91 11.49
N VAL A 6 45.28 27.82 11.77
CA VAL A 6 45.39 28.81 12.87
C VAL A 6 44.00 29.14 13.40
N ALA A 7 43.77 28.77 14.65
CA ALA A 7 42.61 29.13 15.46
C ALA A 7 42.87 30.48 16.15
N SER A 8 41.88 31.39 16.12
CA SER A 8 41.83 32.54 17.02
C SER A 8 40.82 32.26 18.12
N LYS A 9 41.30 32.26 19.37
CA LYS A 9 40.50 32.16 20.59
C LYS A 9 39.98 33.54 20.96
N ALA A 10 38.67 33.70 21.11
CA ALA A 10 38.08 34.74 21.94
C ALA A 10 37.22 34.07 23.02
N SER A 11 37.76 34.09 24.23
CA SER A 11 37.14 33.62 25.46
C SER A 11 36.30 34.74 26.05
N ILE A 12 34.99 34.53 26.21
CA ILE A 12 34.20 35.27 27.20
C ILE A 12 33.34 34.25 27.94
N ALA A 13 33.68 34.08 29.21
CA ALA A 13 33.01 33.22 30.16
C ALA A 13 31.64 33.81 30.55
N GLY A 14 30.58 33.00 30.44
CA GLY A 14 29.27 33.26 31.01
C GLY A 14 28.60 31.94 31.35
N ARG A 15 28.69 31.52 32.61
CA ARG A 15 27.93 30.36 33.14
C ARG A 15 26.46 30.76 33.26
N VAL A 16 25.60 30.19 32.42
CA VAL A 16 24.16 30.07 32.70
C VAL A 16 23.89 28.59 32.95
N THR A 17 23.83 28.19 34.21
CA THR A 17 23.30 26.88 34.62
C THR A 17 21.78 26.93 34.54
N ALA A 18 21.22 26.69 33.36
CA ALA A 18 19.83 26.29 33.23
C ALA A 18 19.77 24.76 33.31
N THR A 19 19.35 24.23 34.46
CA THR A 19 18.92 22.83 34.56
C THR A 19 17.62 22.68 33.77
N CYS A 20 17.73 22.61 32.44
CA CYS A 20 16.63 22.24 31.57
C CYS A 20 16.35 20.76 31.84
N ARG A 21 15.32 20.48 32.63
CA ARG A 21 14.74 19.13 32.69
C ARG A 21 14.34 18.80 31.26
N PHE A 22 15.00 17.81 30.65
CA PHE A 22 14.58 17.20 29.41
C PHE A 22 13.21 16.55 29.63
N LEU A 23 12.15 17.35 29.50
CA LEU A 23 10.83 16.84 29.16
C LEU A 23 10.92 16.41 27.70
N PRO A 24 10.60 15.14 27.36
CA PRO A 24 10.52 14.76 25.95
C PRO A 24 9.48 15.67 25.28
N PRO A 25 9.73 16.16 24.05
CA PRO A 25 8.72 16.91 23.35
C PRO A 25 7.55 15.96 23.11
N LEU A 26 6.40 16.23 23.73
CA LEU A 26 5.13 15.64 23.33
C LEU A 26 4.79 16.23 21.96
N ILE A 27 5.40 15.67 20.91
CA ILE A 27 5.04 16.01 19.53
C ILE A 27 3.68 15.38 19.27
N SER A 28 2.62 16.14 19.55
CA SER A 28 1.29 15.85 19.03
C SER A 28 1.35 16.08 17.51
N HIS A 29 1.68 15.03 16.76
CA HIS A 29 1.57 15.06 15.30
C HIS A 29 0.09 15.15 14.94
N ARG A 30 -0.42 16.38 14.76
CA ARG A 30 -1.74 16.62 14.19
C ARG A 30 -1.68 16.30 12.71
N PHE A 31 -2.30 15.19 12.32
CA PHE A 31 -2.47 14.85 10.92
C PHE A 31 -3.77 15.44 10.37
N ALA A 32 -3.79 15.73 9.06
CA ALA A 32 -5.01 16.12 8.38
C ALA A 32 -6.03 14.97 8.35
N SER A 33 -7.31 15.30 8.49
CA SER A 33 -8.43 14.35 8.41
C SER A 33 -8.83 14.02 6.97
N SER A 34 -8.61 14.93 6.03
CA SER A 34 -8.84 14.73 4.61
C SER A 34 -7.89 15.56 3.76
N ALA A 35 -7.74 15.18 2.49
CA ALA A 35 -6.97 15.93 1.51
C ALA A 35 -7.71 15.91 0.16
N ARG A 36 -7.53 16.99 -0.61
CA ARG A 36 -8.00 17.05 -2.01
C ARG A 36 -6.87 16.66 -2.94
N VAL A 37 -7.19 15.84 -3.93
CA VAL A 37 -6.25 15.29 -4.88
C VAL A 37 -6.76 15.58 -6.29
N GLN A 38 -5.87 16.08 -7.14
CA GLN A 38 -6.14 16.28 -8.55
C GLN A 38 -5.82 15.00 -9.32
N VAL A 39 -6.78 14.49 -10.07
CA VAL A 39 -6.64 13.30 -10.92
C VAL A 39 -6.59 13.69 -12.39
N LYS A 40 -5.94 12.83 -13.19
CA LYS A 40 -5.85 13.04 -14.63
C LYS A 40 -7.26 12.97 -15.25
N PRO A 41 -7.65 13.91 -16.12
CA PRO A 41 -8.94 13.84 -16.81
C PRO A 41 -9.02 12.63 -17.74
N TYR A 42 -10.20 12.05 -17.85
CA TYR A 42 -10.48 10.90 -18.69
C TYR A 42 -10.79 11.30 -20.13
N LYS A 43 -10.36 10.49 -21.09
CA LYS A 43 -10.80 10.62 -22.49
C LYS A 43 -12.24 10.08 -22.59
N LEU A 44 -13.17 10.94 -23.01
CA LEU A 44 -14.59 10.60 -23.10
C LEU A 44 -14.95 10.00 -24.46
N HIS A 45 -15.95 9.13 -24.48
CA HIS A 45 -16.55 8.58 -25.69
C HIS A 45 -18.08 8.50 -25.48
N ASN A 46 -18.84 9.17 -26.35
CA ASN A 46 -20.31 9.22 -26.33
C ASN A 46 -20.94 9.68 -25.00
N VAL A 47 -20.25 10.53 -24.23
CA VAL A 47 -20.77 11.17 -23.01
C VAL A 47 -20.35 12.63 -22.97
N GLU A 48 -21.24 13.50 -22.50
CA GLU A 48 -21.02 14.96 -22.49
C GLU A 48 -20.12 15.41 -21.33
N SER A 49 -20.25 14.77 -20.16
CA SER A 49 -19.48 15.07 -18.96
C SER A 49 -18.81 13.84 -18.37
N GLY A 50 -17.61 14.02 -17.83
CA GLY A 50 -16.82 12.98 -17.16
C GLY A 50 -16.86 13.10 -15.64
N PRO A 51 -16.22 12.17 -14.92
CA PRO A 51 -16.05 12.28 -13.47
C PRO A 51 -15.18 13.49 -13.11
N ASN A 52 -15.39 14.04 -11.91
CA ASN A 52 -14.67 15.22 -11.42
C ASN A 52 -13.15 14.97 -11.35
N ALA A 53 -12.37 15.98 -11.75
CA ALA A 53 -10.91 15.94 -11.71
C ALA A 53 -10.33 16.19 -10.30
N GLU A 54 -11.14 16.71 -9.38
CA GLU A 54 -10.75 16.92 -7.99
C GLU A 54 -11.54 15.96 -7.09
N VAL A 55 -10.81 15.16 -6.31
CA VAL A 55 -11.39 14.15 -5.41
C VAL A 55 -10.92 14.43 -3.99
N THR A 56 -11.82 14.33 -3.01
CA THR A 56 -11.47 14.41 -1.59
C THR A 56 -11.31 13.00 -1.04
N VAL A 57 -10.19 12.73 -0.38
CA VAL A 57 -9.90 11.43 0.26
C VAL A 57 -9.75 11.65 1.76
N THR A 58 -10.43 10.85 2.56
CA THR A 58 -10.29 10.86 4.01
C THR A 58 -9.03 10.09 4.44
N ARG A 59 -8.53 10.39 5.64
CA ARG A 59 -7.39 9.66 6.22
C ARG A 59 -7.66 8.15 6.30
N ASP A 60 -8.87 7.78 6.73
CA ASP A 60 -9.22 6.38 6.97
C ASP A 60 -9.33 5.61 5.65
N ASP A 61 -9.93 6.21 4.62
CA ASP A 61 -9.97 5.63 3.27
C ASP A 61 -8.56 5.48 2.70
N ALA A 62 -7.71 6.49 2.85
CA ALA A 62 -6.33 6.44 2.38
C ALA A 62 -5.54 5.32 3.05
N LEU A 63 -5.67 5.16 4.38
CA LEU A 63 -5.03 4.07 5.12
C LEU A 63 -5.57 2.70 4.70
N ASN A 64 -6.88 2.58 4.47
CA ASN A 64 -7.51 1.35 3.99
C ASN A 64 -6.97 0.97 2.60
N ILE A 65 -7.03 1.90 1.64
CA ILE A 65 -6.56 1.70 0.27
C ILE A 65 -5.08 1.33 0.25
N TYR A 66 -4.24 2.06 1.00
CA TYR A 66 -2.82 1.76 1.12
C TYR A 66 -2.56 0.36 1.69
N THR A 67 -3.26 0.00 2.78
CA THR A 67 -3.11 -1.31 3.43
C THR A 67 -3.50 -2.45 2.49
N ARG A 68 -4.59 -2.29 1.73
CA ARG A 68 -5.06 -3.30 0.77
C ARG A 68 -4.08 -3.45 -0.39
N MET A 69 -3.62 -2.34 -0.99
CA MET A 69 -2.62 -2.40 -2.07
C MET A 69 -1.32 -3.05 -1.60
N GLN A 70 -0.84 -2.68 -0.41
CA GLN A 70 0.39 -3.24 0.13
C GLN A 70 0.24 -4.72 0.49
N THR A 71 -0.93 -5.13 0.98
CA THR A 71 -1.23 -6.56 1.23
C THR A 71 -1.14 -7.35 -0.07
N ILE A 72 -1.75 -6.87 -1.16
CA ILE A 72 -1.66 -7.53 -2.47
C ILE A 72 -0.20 -7.60 -2.92
N ARG A 73 0.54 -6.48 -2.87
CA ARG A 73 1.97 -6.46 -3.25
C ARG A 73 2.79 -7.52 -2.49
N ARG A 74 2.53 -7.69 -1.20
CA ARG A 74 3.23 -8.69 -0.36
C ARG A 74 2.78 -10.12 -0.65
N LEU A 75 1.49 -10.34 -0.88
CA LEU A 75 0.93 -11.62 -1.34
C LEU A 75 1.61 -12.07 -2.65
N GLU A 76 1.69 -11.18 -3.63
CA GLU A 76 2.29 -11.48 -4.94
C GLU A 76 3.80 -11.72 -4.85
N ALA A 77 4.51 -10.95 -4.01
CA ALA A 77 5.93 -11.19 -3.76
C ALA A 77 6.17 -12.56 -3.10
N ALA A 78 5.33 -12.95 -2.14
CA ALA A 78 5.40 -14.27 -1.51
C ALA A 78 5.08 -15.39 -2.51
N ALA A 79 4.03 -15.24 -3.33
CA ALA A 79 3.72 -16.18 -4.40
C ALA A 79 4.88 -16.32 -5.40
N GLY A 80 5.49 -15.21 -5.81
CA GLY A 80 6.67 -15.22 -6.68
C GLY A 80 7.87 -15.96 -6.08
N ASN A 81 8.11 -15.83 -4.77
CA ASN A 81 9.17 -16.56 -4.08
C ASN A 81 8.86 -18.06 -3.99
N LEU A 82 7.64 -18.42 -3.58
CA LEU A 82 7.19 -19.82 -3.48
C LEU A 82 7.20 -20.54 -4.84
N TYR A 83 6.95 -19.81 -5.93
CA TYR A 83 7.09 -20.33 -7.28
C TYR A 83 8.55 -20.65 -7.62
N LYS A 84 9.48 -19.76 -7.28
CA LYS A 84 10.93 -20.00 -7.47
C LYS A 84 11.44 -21.17 -6.63
N GLU A 85 10.89 -21.36 -5.45
CA GLU A 85 11.15 -22.51 -4.56
C GLU A 85 10.47 -23.81 -5.02
N GLN A 86 9.78 -23.79 -6.17
CA GLN A 86 9.03 -24.92 -6.73
C GLN A 86 7.93 -25.47 -5.81
N LYS A 87 7.44 -24.64 -4.88
CA LYS A 87 6.28 -24.96 -4.02
C LYS A 87 4.96 -24.70 -4.73
N ILE A 88 4.93 -23.72 -5.62
CA ILE A 88 3.85 -23.48 -6.57
C ILE A 88 4.30 -24.06 -7.91
N ARG A 89 3.40 -24.77 -8.59
CA ARG A 89 3.66 -25.43 -9.89
C ARG A 89 2.64 -24.95 -10.92
N GLY A 90 2.92 -25.18 -12.20
CA GLY A 90 2.02 -24.79 -13.28
C GLY A 90 2.03 -23.28 -13.52
N PHE A 91 0.86 -22.65 -13.58
CA PHE A 91 0.71 -21.24 -13.89
C PHE A 91 0.70 -20.36 -12.64
N CYS A 92 1.37 -19.21 -12.68
CA CYS A 92 1.34 -18.21 -11.61
C CYS A 92 1.43 -16.80 -12.20
N HIS A 93 0.29 -16.14 -12.37
CA HIS A 93 0.20 -14.81 -12.99
C HIS A 93 0.10 -13.73 -11.91
N LEU A 94 1.22 -13.08 -11.62
CA LEU A 94 1.30 -12.13 -10.49
C LEU A 94 0.56 -10.82 -10.75
N TYR A 95 -0.29 -10.35 -9.83
CA TYR A 95 -1.00 -9.06 -9.95
C TYR A 95 -0.14 -7.83 -9.57
N ALA A 96 1.17 -8.01 -9.37
CA ALA A 96 2.05 -6.96 -8.89
C ALA A 96 2.16 -5.80 -9.90
N GLY A 97 1.88 -4.59 -9.44
CA GLY A 97 1.87 -3.36 -10.25
C GLY A 97 0.48 -2.91 -10.71
N GLU A 98 -0.54 -3.77 -10.60
CA GLU A 98 -1.93 -3.47 -10.97
C GLU A 98 -2.84 -3.27 -9.75
N GLU A 99 -2.28 -3.15 -8.54
CA GLU A 99 -3.06 -3.15 -7.28
C GLU A 99 -4.07 -2.00 -7.20
N ALA A 100 -3.72 -0.85 -7.76
CA ALA A 100 -4.60 0.32 -7.81
C ALA A 100 -5.89 0.04 -8.61
N CYS A 101 -5.83 -0.83 -9.62
CA CYS A 101 -7.01 -1.20 -10.40
C CYS A 101 -8.00 -1.98 -9.54
N ALA A 102 -7.56 -3.08 -8.92
CA ALA A 102 -8.45 -3.93 -8.13
C ALA A 102 -8.94 -3.23 -6.86
N VAL A 103 -8.05 -2.56 -6.12
CA VAL A 103 -8.43 -1.85 -4.89
C VAL A 103 -9.32 -0.65 -5.20
N GLY A 104 -8.99 0.13 -6.23
CA GLY A 104 -9.78 1.29 -6.65
C GLY A 104 -11.21 0.90 -7.04
N ILE A 105 -11.36 -0.13 -7.88
CA ILE A 105 -12.68 -0.64 -8.26
C ILE A 105 -13.41 -1.17 -7.03
N LYS A 106 -12.76 -2.03 -6.21
CA LYS A 106 -13.43 -2.63 -5.05
C LYS A 106 -13.84 -1.60 -3.98
N SER A 107 -13.15 -0.47 -3.87
CA SER A 107 -13.54 0.62 -2.97
C SER A 107 -14.80 1.37 -3.42
N ALA A 108 -15.16 1.31 -4.71
CA ALA A 108 -16.36 1.92 -5.26
C ALA A 108 -17.54 0.95 -5.43
N MET A 109 -17.29 -0.37 -5.33
CA MET A 109 -18.32 -1.41 -5.45
C MET A 109 -19.24 -1.47 -4.23
N GLU A 110 -20.51 -1.76 -4.49
CA GLU A 110 -21.50 -2.09 -3.47
C GLU A 110 -21.46 -3.59 -3.10
N PRO A 111 -22.02 -4.01 -1.95
CA PRO A 111 -21.99 -5.40 -1.50
C PRO A 111 -22.62 -6.41 -2.49
N ASN A 112 -23.58 -5.98 -3.30
CA ASN A 112 -24.31 -6.84 -4.24
C ASN A 112 -23.73 -6.81 -5.67
N ASP A 113 -22.67 -6.04 -5.90
CA ASP A 113 -22.03 -5.97 -7.21
C ASP A 113 -21.25 -7.25 -7.52
N ALA A 114 -21.39 -7.74 -8.75
CA ALA A 114 -20.63 -8.87 -9.27
C ALA A 114 -19.35 -8.41 -9.96
N ILE A 115 -18.29 -9.22 -9.83
CA ILE A 115 -17.02 -9.01 -10.54
C ILE A 115 -16.54 -10.32 -11.15
N ILE A 116 -16.04 -10.24 -12.37
CA ILE A 116 -15.36 -11.33 -13.07
C ILE A 116 -14.06 -10.81 -13.66
N THR A 117 -13.02 -11.63 -13.66
CA THR A 117 -11.71 -11.30 -14.23
C THR A 117 -11.07 -12.56 -14.84
N SER A 118 -9.91 -12.40 -15.46
CA SER A 118 -9.13 -13.49 -16.06
C SER A 118 -8.22 -14.19 -15.03
N TYR A 119 -7.23 -14.94 -15.51
CA TYR A 119 -6.29 -15.73 -14.70
C TYR A 119 -5.31 -14.93 -13.84
N ARG A 120 -5.27 -13.59 -13.97
CA ARG A 120 -4.47 -12.71 -13.11
C ARG A 120 -5.34 -12.18 -11.96
N CYS A 121 -5.70 -13.06 -11.04
CA CYS A 121 -6.81 -12.82 -10.11
C CYS A 121 -6.45 -12.84 -8.62
N HIS A 122 -5.21 -13.09 -8.18
CA HIS A 122 -4.96 -13.28 -6.74
C HIS A 122 -5.35 -12.05 -5.92
N GLY A 123 -5.05 -10.83 -6.41
CA GLY A 123 -5.49 -9.58 -5.80
C GLY A 123 -7.01 -9.51 -5.64
N TRP A 124 -7.77 -9.86 -6.69
CA TRP A 124 -9.24 -9.91 -6.64
C TRP A 124 -9.76 -10.95 -5.65
N THR A 125 -9.18 -12.15 -5.65
CA THR A 125 -9.55 -13.23 -4.72
C THR A 125 -9.31 -12.82 -3.26
N TYR A 126 -8.23 -12.09 -2.97
CA TYR A 126 -8.01 -11.52 -1.65
C TYR A 126 -9.05 -10.45 -1.30
N LEU A 127 -9.36 -9.54 -2.24
CA LEU A 127 -10.27 -8.42 -1.98
C LEU A 127 -11.74 -8.84 -1.81
N CYS A 128 -12.14 -9.94 -2.44
CA CYS A 128 -13.48 -10.52 -2.33
C CYS A 128 -13.55 -11.62 -1.24
N GLY A 129 -12.41 -12.09 -0.77
CA GLY A 129 -12.31 -13.17 0.21
C GLY A 129 -12.03 -12.67 1.64
N PRO A 130 -12.06 -13.57 2.62
CA PRO A 130 -11.86 -13.22 4.02
C PRO A 130 -10.39 -12.97 4.39
N SER A 131 -9.43 -13.58 3.69
CA SER A 131 -8.00 -13.45 4.01
C SER A 131 -7.05 -13.89 2.89
N VAL A 132 -5.76 -13.62 3.08
CA VAL A 132 -4.67 -14.01 2.17
C VAL A 132 -4.35 -15.51 2.25
N VAL A 133 -4.63 -16.15 3.39
CA VAL A 133 -4.21 -17.54 3.66
C VAL A 133 -4.82 -18.54 2.66
N PRO A 134 -6.14 -18.55 2.42
CA PRO A 134 -6.74 -19.44 1.43
C PRO A 134 -6.19 -19.26 0.01
N VAL A 135 -5.77 -18.04 -0.36
CA VAL A 135 -5.17 -17.76 -1.66
C VAL A 135 -3.82 -18.47 -1.79
N LEU A 136 -2.93 -18.32 -0.79
CA LEU A 136 -1.62 -18.99 -0.78
C LEU A 136 -1.75 -20.52 -0.62
N CYS A 137 -2.72 -20.99 0.16
CA CYS A 137 -3.01 -22.41 0.29
C CYS A 137 -3.45 -23.01 -1.06
N GLU A 138 -4.29 -22.31 -1.81
CA GLU A 138 -4.72 -22.75 -3.14
C GLU A 138 -3.53 -22.81 -4.10
N LEU A 139 -2.73 -21.74 -4.16
CA LEU A 139 -1.53 -21.70 -5.01
C LEU A 139 -0.52 -22.81 -4.71
N THR A 140 -0.43 -23.24 -3.44
CA THR A 140 0.45 -24.33 -3.00
C THR A 140 -0.22 -25.71 -3.04
N GLY A 141 -1.43 -25.81 -3.59
CA GLY A 141 -2.17 -27.08 -3.76
C GLY A 141 -2.58 -27.73 -2.45
N ARG A 142 -3.00 -26.94 -1.46
CA ARG A 142 -3.37 -27.43 -0.11
C ARG A 142 -4.87 -27.45 0.08
N MET A 143 -5.32 -28.36 0.95
CA MET A 143 -6.74 -28.58 1.26
C MET A 143 -7.45 -27.33 1.80
N ASN A 144 -6.74 -26.43 2.48
CA ASN A 144 -7.32 -25.18 3.02
C ASN A 144 -7.38 -24.05 1.98
N GLY A 145 -7.12 -24.35 0.70
CA GLY A 145 -7.32 -23.41 -0.40
C GLY A 145 -8.79 -23.14 -0.67
N ASN A 146 -9.08 -22.03 -1.37
CA ASN A 146 -10.45 -21.61 -1.68
C ASN A 146 -11.28 -22.68 -2.39
N VAL A 147 -10.64 -23.57 -3.17
CA VAL A 147 -11.29 -24.69 -3.86
C VAL A 147 -10.61 -26.02 -3.54
N HIS A 148 -9.96 -26.10 -2.38
CA HIS A 148 -9.31 -27.30 -1.84
C HIS A 148 -8.15 -27.84 -2.70
N GLY A 149 -7.41 -26.97 -3.39
CA GLY A 149 -6.24 -27.35 -4.20
C GLY A 149 -6.60 -28.02 -5.53
N LYS A 150 -7.80 -27.75 -6.05
CA LYS A 150 -8.32 -28.31 -7.32
C LYS A 150 -8.22 -27.35 -8.51
N GLY A 151 -7.92 -26.07 -8.24
CA GLY A 151 -7.83 -25.02 -9.26
C GLY A 151 -6.57 -25.11 -10.12
#